data_AF-A0AAF3EM33-F1
#
_entry.id   AF-A0AAF3EM33-F1
#
_cell.length_a   1.000
_cell.length_b   1.000
_cell.length_c   1.000
_cell.angle_alpha   90.00
_cell.angle_beta   90.00
_cell.angle_gamma   90.00
#
_symmetry.space_group_name_H-M   'P 1'
#
loop_
_entity.id
_entity.type
_entity.pdbx_description
1 polymer ?
#
loop_
_entity_poly.entity_id
_entity_poly.type
_entity_poly.pdbx_seq_one_letter_code
_entity_poly.pdbx_strand_id
1 'polypeptide(L)'
;MILRLLTGFLFIQTSLAQGTFDPSTCGQTKGCLFAPTGCVPSQDCRISFSYQVQNGQTLQMEISGQPPNPQAGFVAVGFSKDNSMGDDSVSACVSNNGQTTGLLAYTPAKSITVKNSPVQTTIQASATNGNLYCVLRRQLGNTGDAQIFDLNGTYYVLMADGPLDNGIPTYHSNNRWVLPRTDIGRYGTNAFGQTIQRDDPGSQGATSGTQHSTNDKLKIAHGILMVLAWSVFIFTGILFARHFRGHWPNTTMLGVKMWFNFHRTINMIGVGMTIAAFVLIFVANGWQWSGPKANASTAENQAWSSIHSILGLLACVIAWAQPLNAVFRCNPESKARPIFNMIHRFFGFSAWLMAAAATMIAVVHFNGMFSNRDAALGLYIAYIAVAGLTLIVLELIFIRNFFVSRRGVGNEIEMVRIQRLQLAILLLYIVCAVGLAVAICVLIGLKPGDLA
;
A
#
# COMPACT_ATOMS: atom_id res chain seq x y z
N MET A 1 14.40 84.37 -23.82
CA MET A 1 14.39 83.68 -22.51
C MET A 1 13.13 82.82 -22.43
N ILE A 2 13.00 81.89 -23.38
CA ILE A 2 13.04 80.43 -23.23
C ILE A 2 11.90 79.88 -22.36
N LEU A 3 10.99 79.25 -23.11
CA LEU A 3 9.69 78.69 -22.79
C LEU A 3 9.84 77.36 -22.04
N ARG A 4 9.05 77.19 -20.97
CA ARG A 4 8.84 75.91 -20.27
C ARG A 4 8.03 74.97 -21.16
N LEU A 5 8.46 73.71 -21.31
CA LEU A 5 7.58 72.58 -21.63
C LEU A 5 8.24 71.25 -21.23
N LEU A 6 7.43 70.42 -20.59
CA LEU A 6 7.73 69.13 -19.95
C LEU A 6 8.02 68.02 -20.96
N THR A 7 8.88 67.07 -20.59
CA THR A 7 8.68 65.62 -20.82
C THR A 7 9.57 64.81 -19.88
N GLY A 8 9.06 64.45 -18.70
CA GLY A 8 9.57 63.31 -17.93
C GLY A 8 8.73 62.10 -18.30
N PHE A 9 9.26 61.21 -19.14
CA PHE A 9 8.64 59.91 -19.39
C PHE A 9 8.83 59.04 -18.15
N LEU A 10 7.79 58.97 -17.33
CA LEU A 10 7.66 57.98 -16.26
C LEU A 10 7.40 56.62 -16.93
N PHE A 11 8.41 55.77 -16.99
CA PHE A 11 8.20 54.34 -17.31
C PHE A 11 7.42 53.72 -16.15
N ILE A 12 6.10 53.65 -16.28
CA ILE A 12 5.29 52.74 -15.47
C ILE A 12 5.61 51.34 -15.98
N GLN A 13 6.59 50.69 -15.35
CA GLN A 13 6.72 49.24 -15.44
C GLN A 13 5.47 48.65 -14.76
N THR A 14 4.47 48.30 -15.56
CA THR A 14 3.42 47.38 -15.13
C THR A 14 4.10 46.04 -14.87
N SER A 15 4.45 45.80 -13.60
CA SER A 15 4.76 44.47 -13.08
C SER A 15 3.54 43.58 -13.32
N LEU A 16 3.57 42.77 -14.38
CA LEU A 16 2.72 41.60 -14.48
C LEU A 16 3.22 40.64 -13.40
N ALA A 17 2.56 40.63 -12.24
CA ALA A 17 2.82 39.63 -11.21
C ALA A 17 2.58 38.24 -11.82
N GLN A 18 3.66 37.54 -12.17
CA GLN A 18 3.60 36.16 -12.61
C GLN A 18 3.26 35.31 -11.40
N GLY A 19 2.07 34.70 -11.40
CA GLY A 19 1.62 33.85 -10.32
C GLY A 19 2.49 32.61 -10.20
N THR A 20 2.83 32.25 -8.98
CA THR A 20 3.51 30.99 -8.64
C THR A 20 2.67 30.23 -7.64
N PHE A 21 2.84 28.92 -7.58
CA PHE A 21 2.17 28.11 -6.58
C PHE A 21 2.65 28.50 -5.18
N ASP A 22 1.72 28.93 -4.32
CA ASP A 22 2.01 29.28 -2.94
C ASP A 22 1.59 28.15 -1.99
N PRO A 23 2.54 27.42 -1.35
CA PRO A 23 2.20 26.37 -0.41
C PRO A 23 1.84 26.86 1.00
N SER A 24 2.02 28.15 1.33
CA SER A 24 1.88 28.67 2.70
C SER A 24 0.47 28.55 3.29
N THR A 25 -0.53 28.52 2.41
CA THR A 25 -1.96 28.45 2.74
C THR A 25 -2.54 27.03 2.69
N CYS A 26 -1.71 26.03 2.34
CA CYS A 26 -2.09 24.63 2.34
C CYS A 26 -2.50 24.16 3.75
N GLY A 27 -3.56 23.36 3.82
CA GLY A 27 -4.06 22.82 5.08
C GLY A 27 -4.88 23.81 5.92
N GLN A 28 -4.84 25.11 5.57
CA GLN A 28 -5.57 26.17 6.27
C GLN A 28 -6.77 26.67 5.46
N THR A 29 -6.52 27.24 4.29
CA THR A 29 -7.58 27.83 3.45
C THR A 29 -7.81 27.04 2.17
N LYS A 30 -6.83 26.26 1.73
CA LYS A 30 -6.92 25.38 0.56
C LYS A 30 -6.35 24.00 0.86
N GLY A 31 -6.88 22.99 0.19
CA GLY A 31 -6.27 21.66 0.17
C GLY A 31 -5.13 21.65 -0.82
N CYS A 32 -4.06 20.92 -0.51
CA CYS A 32 -2.91 20.78 -1.40
C CYS A 32 -2.48 19.33 -1.50
N LEU A 33 -2.01 18.96 -2.68
CA LEU A 33 -1.52 17.64 -2.99
C LEU A 33 -0.29 17.79 -3.88
N PHE A 34 0.71 16.96 -3.62
CA PHE A 34 2.01 17.05 -4.28
C PHE A 34 2.44 15.70 -4.82
N ALA A 35 3.10 15.72 -5.98
CA ALA A 35 3.64 14.54 -6.62
C ALA A 35 5.14 14.72 -6.92
N PRO A 36 5.99 13.71 -6.64
CA PRO A 36 5.66 12.41 -6.01
C PRO A 36 5.24 12.54 -4.53
N THR A 37 4.52 11.54 -4.01
CA THR A 37 4.14 11.51 -2.59
C THR A 37 5.36 11.63 -1.68
N GLY A 38 5.34 12.59 -0.75
CA GLY A 38 6.44 12.83 0.20
C GLY A 38 7.50 13.83 -0.27
N CYS A 39 7.35 14.44 -1.45
CA CYS A 39 8.20 15.56 -1.86
C CYS A 39 7.95 16.81 -0.98
N VAL A 40 8.97 17.67 -0.90
CA VAL A 40 8.96 18.94 -0.21
C VAL A 40 8.49 20.05 -1.18
N PRO A 41 7.39 20.77 -0.85
CA PRO A 41 6.88 21.84 -1.68
C PRO A 41 7.94 22.89 -2.01
N SER A 42 7.95 23.36 -3.26
CA SER A 42 8.90 24.34 -3.79
C SER A 42 10.37 23.90 -3.84
N GLN A 43 10.68 22.63 -3.51
CA GLN A 43 12.04 22.09 -3.60
C GLN A 43 12.15 20.98 -4.66
N ASP A 44 11.43 19.88 -4.50
CA ASP A 44 11.59 18.66 -5.31
C ASP A 44 10.27 18.07 -5.83
N CYS A 45 9.13 18.72 -5.57
CA CYS A 45 7.85 18.32 -6.15
C CYS A 45 7.78 18.57 -7.66
N ARG A 46 7.37 17.54 -8.40
CA ARG A 46 7.16 17.61 -9.85
C ARG A 46 5.86 18.30 -10.22
N ILE A 47 4.79 17.99 -9.47
CA ILE A 47 3.47 18.60 -9.66
C ILE A 47 2.94 19.06 -8.31
N SER A 48 2.44 20.27 -8.28
CA SER A 48 1.73 20.86 -7.14
C SER A 48 0.30 21.17 -7.56
N PHE A 49 -0.65 20.67 -6.79
CA PHE A 49 -2.08 20.91 -7.00
C PHE A 49 -2.69 21.47 -5.73
N SER A 50 -3.50 22.52 -5.85
CA SER A 50 -4.34 23.00 -4.76
C SER A 50 -5.79 23.09 -5.19
N TYR A 51 -6.70 23.05 -4.22
CA TYR A 51 -8.12 23.18 -4.45
C TYR A 51 -8.82 23.91 -3.29
N GLN A 52 -9.79 24.76 -3.64
CA GLN A 52 -10.64 25.47 -2.70
C GLN A 52 -12.02 25.75 -3.33
N VAL A 53 -13.09 25.37 -2.64
CA VAL A 53 -14.46 25.67 -3.05
C VAL A 53 -14.81 27.11 -2.70
N GLN A 54 -15.06 27.95 -3.70
CA GLN A 54 -15.52 29.32 -3.50
C GLN A 54 -17.05 29.43 -3.53
N ASN A 55 -17.60 30.11 -2.53
CA ASN A 55 -19.03 30.39 -2.36
C ASN A 55 -19.93 29.15 -2.42
N GLY A 56 -19.39 27.95 -2.15
CA GLY A 56 -20.10 26.68 -2.29
C GLY A 56 -20.48 26.28 -3.74
N GLN A 57 -20.07 27.05 -4.76
CA GLN A 57 -20.55 26.87 -6.14
C GLN A 57 -19.44 26.55 -7.14
N THR A 58 -18.22 27.03 -6.90
CA THR A 58 -17.12 26.86 -7.85
C THR A 58 -15.88 26.35 -7.16
N LEU A 59 -15.18 25.41 -7.75
CA LEU A 59 -13.87 24.96 -7.34
C LEU A 59 -12.79 25.81 -8.01
N GLN A 60 -11.98 26.50 -7.22
CA GLN A 60 -10.74 27.11 -7.69
C GLN A 60 -9.60 26.11 -7.49
N MET A 61 -8.83 25.89 -8.54
CA MET A 61 -7.73 24.93 -8.61
C MET A 61 -6.46 25.65 -9.04
N GLU A 62 -5.34 25.36 -8.39
CA GLU A 62 -4.02 25.74 -8.89
C GLU A 62 -3.30 24.48 -9.33
N ILE A 63 -2.74 24.49 -10.54
CA ILE A 63 -1.94 23.40 -11.08
C ILE A 63 -0.59 23.97 -11.48
N SER A 64 0.49 23.43 -10.91
CA SER A 64 1.86 23.80 -11.23
C SER A 64 2.69 22.56 -11.53
N GLY A 65 3.58 22.64 -12.51
CA GLY A 65 4.58 21.60 -12.74
C GLY A 65 5.44 21.83 -13.98
N GLN A 66 6.52 21.07 -14.09
CA GLN A 66 7.49 21.20 -15.17
C GLN A 66 7.43 20.01 -16.14
N PRO A 67 6.66 20.11 -17.24
CA PRO A 67 6.57 19.04 -18.23
C PRO A 67 7.90 18.88 -18.98
N PRO A 68 8.14 17.71 -19.62
CA PRO A 68 9.37 17.45 -20.37
C PRO A 68 9.68 18.48 -21.47
N ASN A 69 8.64 18.99 -22.14
CA ASN A 69 8.74 20.08 -23.12
C ASN A 69 7.83 21.24 -22.70
N PRO A 70 8.37 22.33 -22.11
CA PRO A 70 7.56 23.45 -21.64
C PRO A 70 6.86 24.27 -22.73
N GLN A 71 7.25 24.14 -23.99
CA GLN A 71 6.64 24.84 -25.12
C GLN A 71 5.49 24.04 -25.77
N ALA A 72 5.46 22.73 -25.54
CA ALA A 72 4.47 21.79 -26.06
C ALA A 72 4.23 20.66 -25.05
N GLY A 73 3.68 21.02 -23.89
CA GLY A 73 3.56 20.11 -22.75
C GLY A 73 2.38 20.42 -21.84
N PHE A 74 2.05 19.48 -20.97
CA PHE A 74 0.93 19.59 -20.04
C PHE A 74 1.29 19.13 -18.64
N VAL A 75 0.55 19.66 -17.67
CA VAL A 75 0.46 19.18 -16.30
C VAL A 75 -1.03 19.01 -15.99
N ALA A 76 -1.45 17.80 -15.62
CA ALA A 76 -2.85 17.44 -15.51
C ALA A 76 -3.20 16.84 -14.15
N VAL A 77 -4.44 17.08 -13.75
CA VAL A 77 -5.10 16.50 -12.58
C VAL A 77 -6.37 15.78 -13.05
N GLY A 78 -6.41 14.47 -12.88
CA GLY A 78 -7.56 13.62 -13.11
C GLY A 78 -8.31 13.33 -11.81
N PHE A 79 -9.63 13.50 -11.85
CA PHE A 79 -10.55 13.14 -10.77
C PHE A 79 -11.15 11.78 -11.08
N SER A 80 -10.72 10.77 -10.32
CA SER A 80 -11.08 9.37 -10.54
C SER A 80 -11.93 8.80 -9.40
N LYS A 81 -12.76 7.82 -9.76
CA LYS A 81 -13.50 7.00 -8.79
C LYS A 81 -12.68 5.79 -8.31
N ASP A 82 -11.57 5.47 -8.99
CA ASP A 82 -10.63 4.42 -8.60
C ASP A 82 -9.17 4.92 -8.71
N ASN A 83 -8.19 4.03 -8.56
CA ASN A 83 -6.76 4.39 -8.57
C ASN A 83 -6.12 4.30 -9.97
N SER A 84 -6.92 4.21 -11.02
CA SER A 84 -6.48 3.98 -12.40
C SER A 84 -7.07 5.01 -13.36
N MET A 85 -6.34 5.28 -14.44
CA MET A 85 -6.83 6.16 -15.50
C MET A 85 -7.67 5.33 -16.50
N GLY A 86 -8.92 5.72 -16.74
CA GLY A 86 -9.81 5.07 -17.70
C GLY A 86 -11.29 5.47 -17.70
N ASP A 87 -11.74 6.25 -16.73
CA ASP A 87 -13.09 6.85 -16.66
C ASP A 87 -12.99 8.09 -15.76
N ASP A 88 -12.29 9.12 -16.24
CA ASP A 88 -11.86 10.24 -15.39
C ASP A 88 -12.12 11.58 -16.01
N SER A 89 -12.54 12.52 -15.16
CA SER A 89 -12.64 13.92 -15.54
C SER A 89 -11.32 14.62 -15.26
N VAL A 90 -10.75 15.29 -16.27
CA VAL A 90 -9.39 15.83 -16.22
C VAL A 90 -9.38 17.33 -16.40
N SER A 91 -8.66 18.02 -15.52
CA SER A 91 -8.32 19.44 -15.63
C SER A 91 -6.81 19.56 -15.82
N ALA A 92 -6.36 20.27 -16.85
CA ALA A 92 -4.95 20.38 -17.18
C ALA A 92 -4.52 21.83 -17.41
N CYS A 93 -3.26 22.12 -17.11
CA CYS A 93 -2.53 23.28 -17.57
C CYS A 93 -1.69 22.86 -18.78
N VAL A 94 -1.95 23.45 -19.94
CA VAL A 94 -1.28 23.09 -21.21
C VAL A 94 -0.54 24.29 -21.75
N SER A 95 0.63 24.06 -22.34
CA SER A 95 1.40 25.06 -23.08
C SER A 95 1.60 24.57 -24.50
N ASN A 96 1.06 25.31 -25.48
CA ASN A 96 1.16 25.00 -26.90
C ASN A 96 1.77 26.19 -27.64
N ASN A 97 2.96 26.01 -28.22
CA ASN A 97 3.75 27.07 -28.84
C ASN A 97 3.96 28.28 -27.92
N GLY A 98 4.17 28.03 -26.63
CA GLY A 98 4.40 29.05 -25.61
C GLY A 98 3.12 29.74 -25.10
N GLN A 99 1.95 29.43 -25.65
CA GLN A 99 0.67 29.89 -25.11
C GLN A 99 0.17 28.91 -24.06
N THR A 100 0.10 29.37 -22.81
CA THR A 100 -0.37 28.56 -21.67
C THR A 100 -1.85 28.81 -21.41
N THR A 101 -2.64 27.75 -21.26
CA THR A 101 -4.06 27.84 -20.92
C THR A 101 -4.53 26.59 -20.17
N GLY A 102 -5.69 26.68 -19.53
CA GLY A 102 -6.41 25.54 -18.99
C GLY A 102 -7.10 24.72 -20.07
N LEU A 103 -7.09 23.39 -19.90
CA LEU A 103 -7.79 22.43 -20.74
C LEU A 103 -8.68 21.55 -19.85
N LEU A 104 -9.90 21.28 -20.32
CA LEU A 104 -10.81 20.32 -19.71
C LEU A 104 -10.90 19.11 -20.63
N ALA A 105 -10.84 17.91 -20.06
CA ALA A 105 -10.93 16.68 -20.81
C ALA A 105 -11.61 15.56 -20.02
N TYR A 106 -11.90 14.49 -20.73
CA TYR A 106 -12.35 13.22 -20.19
C TYR A 106 -11.52 12.09 -20.81
N THR A 107 -11.20 11.06 -20.04
CA THR A 107 -10.40 9.94 -20.53
C THR A 107 -11.18 8.63 -20.52
N PRO A 108 -11.78 8.24 -21.66
CA PRO A 108 -12.29 6.89 -21.83
C PRO A 108 -11.12 5.94 -22.11
N ALA A 109 -10.88 5.02 -21.18
CA ALA A 109 -9.77 4.09 -21.19
C ALA A 109 -8.40 4.80 -21.37
N LYS A 110 -7.70 4.53 -22.47
CA LYS A 110 -6.36 5.10 -22.74
C LYS A 110 -6.37 6.27 -23.72
N SER A 111 -7.55 6.78 -24.05
CA SER A 111 -7.72 7.91 -24.96
C SER A 111 -8.11 9.18 -24.20
N ILE A 112 -7.96 10.34 -24.82
CA ILE A 112 -8.38 11.62 -24.27
C ILE A 112 -9.39 12.28 -25.19
N THR A 113 -10.45 12.82 -24.61
CA THR A 113 -11.47 13.61 -25.29
C THR A 113 -11.48 15.00 -24.68
N VAL A 114 -11.06 16.01 -25.45
CA VAL A 114 -11.08 17.41 -25.02
C VAL A 114 -12.54 17.89 -24.94
N LYS A 115 -12.87 18.62 -23.87
CA LYS A 115 -14.21 19.11 -23.58
C LYS A 115 -14.26 20.63 -23.71
N ASN A 116 -14.94 21.11 -24.74
CA ASN A 116 -15.23 22.53 -24.92
C ASN A 116 -16.50 22.89 -24.12
N SER A 117 -16.33 23.10 -22.81
CA SER A 117 -17.44 23.40 -21.90
C SER A 117 -17.15 24.66 -21.08
N PRO A 118 -18.14 25.56 -20.88
CA PRO A 118 -17.97 26.75 -20.04
C PRO A 118 -17.86 26.41 -18.54
N VAL A 119 -18.05 25.14 -18.18
CA VAL A 119 -17.94 24.63 -16.81
C VAL A 119 -16.57 24.91 -16.20
N GLN A 120 -15.51 24.96 -17.00
CA GLN A 120 -14.16 25.32 -16.55
C GLN A 120 -13.65 26.56 -17.28
N THR A 121 -13.06 27.49 -16.54
CA THR A 121 -12.43 28.70 -17.07
C THR A 121 -11.00 28.86 -16.56
N THR A 122 -10.13 29.39 -17.42
CA THR A 122 -8.75 29.74 -17.06
C THR A 122 -8.75 31.15 -16.46
N ILE A 123 -8.40 31.28 -15.19
CA ILE A 123 -8.33 32.57 -14.48
C ILE A 123 -6.96 33.19 -14.66
N GLN A 124 -5.92 32.37 -14.53
CA GLN A 124 -4.53 32.77 -14.72
C GLN A 124 -3.78 31.61 -15.36
N ALA A 125 -2.87 31.92 -16.27
CA ALA A 125 -1.99 30.93 -16.88
C ALA A 125 -0.64 31.60 -17.19
N SER A 126 0.45 30.90 -16.87
CA SER A 126 1.80 31.36 -17.14
C SER A 126 2.76 30.20 -17.30
N ALA A 127 3.79 30.39 -18.12
CA ALA A 127 4.93 29.50 -18.22
C ALA A 127 6.21 30.29 -17.94
N THR A 128 6.85 30.04 -16.79
CA THR A 128 8.08 30.73 -16.38
C THR A 128 9.14 29.70 -16.05
N ASN A 129 10.35 29.86 -16.61
CA ASN A 129 11.49 28.94 -16.40
C ASN A 129 11.15 27.46 -16.65
N GLY A 130 10.25 27.20 -17.59
CA GLY A 130 9.80 25.85 -17.93
C GLY A 130 8.70 25.27 -17.04
N ASN A 131 8.35 25.95 -15.93
CA ASN A 131 7.26 25.56 -15.06
C ASN A 131 5.94 26.17 -15.57
N LEU A 132 4.95 25.31 -15.82
CA LEU A 132 3.58 25.72 -16.13
C LEU A 132 2.84 25.99 -14.83
N TYR A 133 2.06 27.06 -14.80
CA TYR A 133 1.17 27.41 -13.70
C TYR A 133 -0.17 27.87 -14.25
N CYS A 134 -1.26 27.24 -13.78
CA CYS A 134 -2.62 27.65 -14.10
C CYS A 134 -3.47 27.75 -12.84
N VAL A 135 -4.28 28.81 -12.77
CA VAL A 135 -5.42 28.92 -11.87
C VAL A 135 -6.68 28.67 -12.69
N LEU A 136 -7.38 27.58 -12.38
CA LEU A 136 -8.58 27.15 -13.07
C LEU A 136 -9.78 27.31 -12.14
N ARG A 137 -10.92 27.76 -12.67
CA ARG A 137 -12.19 27.78 -11.94
C ARG A 137 -13.18 26.86 -12.61
N ARG A 138 -13.73 25.92 -11.85
CA ARG A 138 -14.69 24.91 -12.33
C ARG A 138 -16.00 24.96 -11.56
N GLN A 139 -17.15 24.87 -12.22
CA GLN A 139 -18.45 24.80 -11.56
C GLN A 139 -18.63 23.45 -10.85
N LEU A 140 -19.22 23.49 -9.64
CA LEU A 140 -19.65 22.30 -8.89
C LEU A 140 -21.13 21.99 -9.19
N GLY A 141 -21.53 20.74 -8.95
CA GLY A 141 -22.88 20.27 -9.22
C GLY A 141 -23.04 19.63 -10.60
N ASN A 142 -24.28 19.41 -11.00
CA ASN A 142 -24.59 18.80 -12.29
C ASN A 142 -24.24 19.75 -13.44
N THR A 143 -23.26 19.34 -14.24
CA THR A 143 -22.70 20.09 -15.37
C THR A 143 -23.46 19.87 -16.68
N GLY A 144 -24.44 18.96 -16.69
CA GLY A 144 -25.18 18.55 -17.89
C GLY A 144 -24.41 17.56 -18.79
N ASP A 145 -23.17 17.21 -18.45
CA ASP A 145 -22.35 16.22 -19.16
C ASP A 145 -21.82 15.19 -18.16
N ALA A 146 -22.25 13.93 -18.29
CA ALA A 146 -21.86 12.85 -17.39
C ALA A 146 -20.34 12.57 -17.40
N GLN A 147 -19.61 13.01 -18.43
CA GLN A 147 -18.16 12.88 -18.55
C GLN A 147 -17.41 14.02 -17.84
N ILE A 148 -18.11 15.05 -17.39
CA ILE A 148 -17.58 16.15 -16.58
C ILE A 148 -18.10 15.97 -15.15
N PHE A 149 -17.34 15.27 -14.32
CA PHE A 149 -17.75 14.89 -12.96
C PHE A 149 -18.15 16.09 -12.11
N ASP A 150 -19.17 15.91 -11.28
CA ASP A 150 -19.47 16.81 -10.18
C ASP A 150 -18.39 16.65 -9.10
N LEU A 151 -17.58 17.67 -8.87
CA LEU A 151 -16.46 17.59 -7.91
C LEU A 151 -16.90 17.85 -6.46
N ASN A 152 -18.20 17.87 -6.15
CA ASN A 152 -18.71 17.90 -4.78
C ASN A 152 -18.69 16.51 -4.13
N GLY A 153 -17.50 15.93 -4.00
CA GLY A 153 -17.32 14.60 -3.42
C GLY A 153 -15.85 14.18 -3.28
N THR A 154 -15.66 12.88 -3.01
CA THR A 154 -14.33 12.31 -2.74
C THR A 154 -13.80 11.52 -3.94
N TYR A 155 -12.63 11.93 -4.45
CA TYR A 155 -12.00 11.39 -5.65
C TYR A 155 -10.57 10.94 -5.38
N TYR A 156 -10.11 9.89 -6.06
CA TYR A 156 -8.68 9.71 -6.23
C TYR A 156 -8.16 10.81 -7.14
N VAL A 157 -7.06 11.44 -6.74
CA VAL A 157 -6.42 12.49 -7.51
C VAL A 157 -5.25 11.88 -8.27
N LEU A 158 -5.39 11.80 -9.58
CA LEU A 158 -4.37 11.31 -10.48
C LEU A 158 -3.62 12.50 -11.04
N MET A 159 -2.29 12.52 -10.97
CA MET A 159 -1.48 13.60 -11.54
C MET A 159 -0.55 13.05 -12.60
N ALA A 160 -0.37 13.82 -13.67
CA ALA A 160 0.56 13.47 -14.72
C ALA A 160 1.12 14.72 -15.41
N ASP A 161 2.34 14.62 -15.92
CA ASP A 161 2.89 15.58 -16.86
C ASP A 161 3.36 14.87 -18.14
N GLY A 162 3.37 15.59 -19.26
CA GLY A 162 3.74 14.97 -20.53
C GLY A 162 3.75 15.93 -21.71
N PRO A 163 4.04 15.41 -22.91
CA PRO A 163 4.05 16.20 -24.13
C PRO A 163 2.63 16.42 -24.69
N LEU A 164 2.46 17.50 -25.43
CA LEU A 164 1.29 17.73 -26.28
C LEU A 164 1.59 17.28 -27.71
N ASP A 165 0.56 16.79 -28.40
CA ASP A 165 0.52 16.65 -29.86
C ASP A 165 -0.67 17.46 -30.39
N ASN A 166 -0.39 18.43 -31.27
CA ASN A 166 -1.40 19.36 -31.81
C ASN A 166 -2.29 20.01 -30.73
N GLY A 167 -1.72 20.35 -29.57
CA GLY A 167 -2.44 20.96 -28.45
C GLY A 167 -3.22 19.98 -27.56
N ILE A 168 -3.14 18.67 -27.83
CA ILE A 168 -3.83 17.62 -27.06
C ILE A 168 -2.81 16.85 -26.20
N PRO A 169 -3.08 16.62 -24.90
CA PRO A 169 -2.26 15.78 -24.04
C PRO A 169 -2.07 14.37 -24.61
N THR A 170 -0.82 13.92 -24.69
CA THR A 170 -0.48 12.56 -25.12
C THR A 170 -0.14 11.67 -23.93
N TYR A 171 0.22 10.41 -24.21
CA TYR A 171 0.58 9.45 -23.17
C TYR A 171 1.82 9.91 -22.37
N HIS A 172 1.62 10.13 -21.07
CA HIS A 172 2.60 10.66 -20.12
C HIS A 172 3.64 9.63 -19.63
N SER A 173 3.65 8.40 -20.18
CA SER A 173 4.63 7.36 -19.81
C SER A 173 4.70 7.14 -18.29
N ASN A 174 5.90 7.22 -17.69
CA ASN A 174 6.13 7.01 -16.26
C ASN A 174 5.89 8.26 -15.40
N ASN A 175 5.57 9.42 -15.99
CA ASN A 175 5.31 10.66 -15.27
C ASN A 175 3.86 10.69 -14.78
N ARG A 176 3.53 9.76 -13.88
CA ARG A 176 2.19 9.55 -13.35
C ARG A 176 2.23 9.25 -11.86
N TRP A 177 1.29 9.81 -11.12
CA TRP A 177 1.19 9.65 -9.68
C TRP A 177 -0.26 9.48 -9.27
N VAL A 178 -0.50 8.50 -8.40
CA VAL A 178 -1.82 8.24 -7.81
C VAL A 178 -1.77 8.73 -6.38
N LEU A 179 -2.55 9.76 -6.07
CA LEU A 179 -2.61 10.34 -4.74
C LEU A 179 -3.82 9.80 -3.94
N PRO A 180 -3.84 9.99 -2.61
CA PRO A 180 -4.92 9.51 -1.75
C PRO A 180 -6.28 10.04 -2.18
N ARG A 181 -7.32 9.28 -1.82
CA ARG A 181 -8.70 9.68 -2.03
C ARG A 181 -9.00 10.94 -1.21
N THR A 182 -9.37 12.01 -1.89
CA THR A 182 -9.43 13.37 -1.35
C THR A 182 -10.84 13.92 -1.49
N ASP A 183 -11.39 14.45 -0.40
CA ASP A 183 -12.64 15.22 -0.43
C ASP A 183 -12.36 16.63 -0.98
N ILE A 184 -12.74 16.84 -2.23
CA ILE A 184 -12.54 18.11 -2.94
C ILE A 184 -13.38 19.24 -2.31
N GLY A 185 -14.44 18.89 -1.58
CA GLY A 185 -15.30 19.82 -0.87
C GLY A 185 -14.76 20.30 0.48
N ARG A 186 -13.65 19.74 0.98
CA ARG A 186 -13.15 19.95 2.34
C ARG A 186 -12.82 21.40 2.66
N TYR A 187 -12.14 22.08 1.74
CA TYR A 187 -11.73 23.48 1.90
C TYR A 187 -12.63 24.36 1.06
N GLY A 188 -13.25 25.36 1.66
CA GLY A 188 -14.02 26.33 0.92
C GLY A 188 -14.23 27.66 1.63
N THR A 189 -15.02 28.53 1.00
CA THR A 189 -15.44 29.83 1.54
C THR A 189 -16.95 29.99 1.38
N ASN A 190 -17.57 30.72 2.32
CA ASN A 190 -18.96 31.15 2.19
C ASN A 190 -19.06 32.42 1.32
N ALA A 191 -20.30 32.86 1.05
CA ALA A 191 -20.58 34.09 0.29
C ALA A 191 -20.01 35.37 0.92
N PHE A 192 -19.59 35.33 2.19
CA PHE A 192 -18.97 36.44 2.92
C PHE A 192 -17.43 36.32 2.96
N GLY A 193 -16.83 35.37 2.25
CA GLY A 193 -15.39 35.16 2.18
C GLY A 193 -14.77 34.51 3.41
N GLN A 194 -15.57 34.00 4.35
CA GLN A 194 -15.06 33.26 5.51
C GLN A 194 -14.74 31.82 5.12
N THR A 195 -13.58 31.32 5.56
CA THR A 195 -13.15 29.94 5.34
C THR A 195 -14.08 28.96 6.05
N ILE A 196 -14.63 28.01 5.29
CA ILE A 196 -15.34 26.82 5.78
C ILE A 196 -14.42 25.64 5.54
N GLN A 197 -13.98 25.01 6.62
CA GLN A 197 -13.39 23.68 6.57
C GLN A 197 -14.46 22.67 7.00
N ARG A 198 -14.84 21.77 6.11
CA ARG A 198 -15.74 20.66 6.48
C ARG A 198 -14.94 19.65 7.27
N ASP A 199 -15.45 19.27 8.44
CA ASP A 199 -14.96 18.10 9.16
C ASP A 199 -15.25 16.87 8.30
N ASP A 200 -14.25 16.01 8.13
CA ASP A 200 -14.43 14.74 7.43
C ASP A 200 -15.45 13.91 8.23
N PRO A 201 -16.57 13.45 7.64
CA PRO A 201 -17.52 12.57 8.32
C PRO A 201 -16.87 11.26 8.82
N GLY A 202 -15.63 10.95 8.40
CA GLY A 202 -14.79 9.87 8.91
C GLY A 202 -13.78 10.25 10.02
N SER A 203 -13.63 11.53 10.38
CA SER A 203 -12.66 11.96 11.41
C SER A 203 -13.33 12.32 12.73
N GLN A 204 -13.56 11.33 13.60
CA GLN A 204 -13.76 11.63 15.01
C GLN A 204 -12.44 12.06 15.65
N GLY A 205 -12.42 13.29 16.16
CA GLY A 205 -11.54 13.74 17.25
C GLY A 205 -10.09 14.05 16.87
N ALA A 206 -9.83 15.29 16.47
CA ALA A 206 -8.49 15.86 16.46
C ALA A 206 -7.95 16.03 17.90
N THR A 207 -7.22 15.02 18.37
CA THR A 207 -6.12 15.22 19.32
C THR A 207 -4.82 15.02 18.56
N SER A 208 -3.95 16.03 18.64
CA SER A 208 -2.63 16.14 18.03
C SER A 208 -1.81 14.84 18.11
N GLY A 209 -1.89 14.04 17.06
CA GLY A 209 -1.17 12.80 16.85
C GLY A 209 -1.39 12.37 15.41
N THR A 210 -0.37 11.85 14.76
CA THR A 210 -0.36 11.40 13.36
C THR A 210 -1.44 10.32 13.16
N GLN A 211 -2.66 10.69 12.75
CA GLN A 211 -3.79 9.77 12.66
C GLN A 211 -3.75 8.97 11.35
N HIS A 212 -3.84 7.65 11.47
CA HIS A 212 -3.92 6.74 10.32
C HIS A 212 -5.35 6.65 9.79
N SER A 213 -5.52 6.66 8.46
CA SER A 213 -6.83 6.40 7.84
C SER A 213 -7.38 5.03 8.24
N THR A 214 -8.70 4.81 8.12
CA THR A 214 -9.30 3.49 8.37
C THR A 214 -8.67 2.41 7.49
N ASN A 215 -8.39 2.71 6.22
CA ASN A 215 -7.73 1.75 5.32
C ASN A 215 -6.30 1.45 5.76
N ASP A 216 -5.58 2.44 6.30
CA ASP A 216 -4.24 2.22 6.85
C ASP A 216 -4.26 1.38 8.11
N LYS A 217 -5.23 1.60 9.00
CA LYS A 217 -5.45 0.74 10.18
C LYS A 217 -5.71 -0.72 9.77
N LEU A 218 -6.49 -0.94 8.71
CA LEU A 218 -6.74 -2.28 8.18
C LEU A 218 -5.49 -2.92 7.56
N LYS A 219 -4.66 -2.16 6.83
CA LYS A 219 -3.38 -2.63 6.28
C LYS A 219 -2.36 -2.97 7.39
N ILE A 220 -2.31 -2.16 8.45
CA ILE A 220 -1.52 -2.43 9.65
C ILE A 220 -1.97 -3.74 10.30
N ALA A 221 -3.26 -3.88 10.54
CA ALA A 221 -3.83 -5.08 11.14
C ALA A 221 -3.57 -6.33 10.28
N HIS A 222 -3.68 -6.23 8.96
CA HIS A 222 -3.27 -7.29 8.02
C HIS A 222 -1.81 -7.70 8.25
N GLY A 223 -0.87 -6.74 8.24
CA GLY A 223 0.55 -7.00 8.43
C GLY A 223 0.86 -7.68 9.77
N ILE A 224 0.29 -7.17 10.86
CA ILE A 224 0.45 -7.73 12.22
C ILE A 224 -0.07 -9.16 12.29
N LEU A 225 -1.29 -9.41 11.81
CA LEU A 225 -1.88 -10.74 11.83
C LEU A 225 -1.09 -11.72 10.97
N MET A 226 -0.60 -11.32 9.79
CA MET A 226 0.23 -12.18 8.94
C MET A 226 1.56 -12.54 9.61
N VAL A 227 2.26 -11.57 10.20
CA VAL A 227 3.53 -11.83 10.91
C VAL A 227 3.32 -12.79 12.08
N LEU A 228 2.30 -12.58 12.91
CA LEU A 228 2.02 -13.47 14.03
C LEU A 228 1.60 -14.87 13.57
N ALA A 229 0.70 -14.96 12.59
CA ALA A 229 0.19 -16.23 12.09
C ALA A 229 1.30 -17.12 11.52
N TRP A 230 2.13 -16.57 10.62
CA TRP A 230 3.16 -17.34 9.93
C TRP A 230 4.41 -17.58 10.77
N SER A 231 4.83 -16.58 11.56
CA SER A 231 6.10 -16.63 12.28
C SER A 231 6.01 -17.27 13.66
N VAL A 232 4.83 -17.22 14.31
CA VAL A 232 4.64 -17.80 15.63
C VAL A 232 3.81 -19.07 15.54
N PHE A 233 2.57 -18.98 15.07
CA PHE A 233 1.63 -20.11 15.15
C PHE A 233 1.96 -21.22 14.15
N ILE A 234 1.91 -20.94 12.85
CA ILE A 234 2.01 -21.97 11.81
C ILE A 234 3.37 -22.70 11.89
N PHE A 235 4.47 -21.97 12.03
CA PHE A 235 5.79 -22.61 12.14
C PHE A 235 5.96 -23.45 13.40
N THR A 236 5.49 -22.98 14.56
CA THR A 236 5.48 -23.79 15.79
C THR A 236 4.67 -25.08 15.58
N GLY A 237 3.53 -24.98 14.91
CA GLY A 237 2.72 -26.14 14.52
C GLY A 237 3.47 -27.14 13.63
N ILE A 238 4.29 -26.65 12.69
CA ILE A 238 5.16 -27.50 11.84
C ILE A 238 6.19 -28.23 12.71
N LEU A 239 6.86 -27.53 13.64
CA LEU A 239 7.86 -28.13 14.54
C LEU A 239 7.25 -29.26 15.37
N PHE A 240 6.07 -29.06 15.96
CA PHE A 240 5.36 -30.09 16.73
C PHE A 240 5.08 -31.35 15.91
N ALA A 241 4.52 -31.21 14.70
CA ALA A 241 4.20 -32.36 13.85
C ALA A 241 5.45 -33.10 13.34
N ARG A 242 6.59 -32.42 13.25
CA ARG A 242 7.82 -33.01 12.72
C ARG A 242 8.66 -33.68 13.81
N HIS A 243 8.89 -33.02 14.94
CA HIS A 243 9.92 -33.42 15.90
C HIS A 243 9.37 -33.98 17.22
N PHE A 244 8.08 -33.76 17.53
CA PHE A 244 7.52 -34.07 18.86
C PHE A 244 6.54 -35.25 18.86
N ARG A 245 6.51 -36.06 17.79
CA ARG A 245 5.59 -37.23 17.70
C ARG A 245 5.85 -38.31 18.75
N GLY A 246 7.10 -38.44 19.20
CA GLY A 246 7.54 -39.41 20.20
C GLY A 246 7.43 -38.92 21.64
N HIS A 247 7.06 -37.65 21.85
CA HIS A 247 6.84 -37.10 23.19
C HIS A 247 5.47 -37.52 23.72
N TRP A 248 5.41 -37.77 25.02
CA TRP A 248 4.19 -38.18 25.75
C TRP A 248 3.42 -39.33 25.08
N PRO A 249 4.05 -40.50 24.86
CA PRO A 249 3.45 -41.60 24.11
C PRO A 249 2.19 -42.17 24.78
N ASN A 250 2.10 -42.09 26.11
CA ASN A 250 1.01 -42.63 26.91
C ASN A 250 -0.04 -41.58 27.29
N THR A 251 0.13 -40.34 26.85
CA THR A 251 -0.79 -39.24 27.16
C THR A 251 -1.63 -38.90 25.95
N THR A 252 -2.95 -38.96 26.13
CA THR A 252 -3.91 -38.46 25.15
C THR A 252 -4.70 -37.32 25.78
N MET A 253 -5.10 -36.37 24.95
CA MET A 253 -6.00 -35.29 25.34
C MET A 253 -7.14 -35.30 24.33
N LEU A 254 -8.40 -35.28 24.80
CA LEU A 254 -9.57 -35.40 23.92
C LEU A 254 -9.49 -36.62 22.97
N GLY A 255 -8.97 -37.75 23.46
CA GLY A 255 -8.89 -39.02 22.71
C GLY A 255 -7.83 -39.08 21.60
N VAL A 256 -6.96 -38.07 21.45
CA VAL A 256 -5.88 -38.07 20.45
C VAL A 256 -4.51 -37.76 21.06
N LYS A 257 -3.44 -38.19 20.37
CA LYS A 257 -2.05 -37.99 20.82
C LYS A 257 -1.71 -36.51 20.99
N MET A 258 -0.93 -36.19 22.02
CA MET A 258 -0.62 -34.82 22.43
C MET A 258 -0.01 -33.97 21.32
N TRP A 259 0.98 -34.50 20.58
CA TRP A 259 1.61 -33.79 19.45
C TRP A 259 0.61 -33.39 18.37
N PHE A 260 -0.41 -34.22 18.12
CA PHE A 260 -1.40 -33.99 17.10
C PHE A 260 -2.37 -32.89 17.52
N ASN A 261 -2.73 -32.85 18.80
CA ASN A 261 -3.51 -31.74 19.36
C ASN A 261 -2.75 -30.42 19.27
N PHE A 262 -1.49 -30.36 19.70
CA PHE A 262 -0.71 -29.13 19.59
C PHE A 262 -0.57 -28.66 18.14
N HIS A 263 -0.20 -29.58 17.23
CA HIS A 263 -0.12 -29.26 15.81
C HIS A 263 -1.45 -28.72 15.26
N ARG A 264 -2.57 -29.40 15.56
CA ARG A 264 -3.90 -29.00 15.08
C ARG A 264 -4.31 -27.64 15.67
N THR A 265 -4.30 -27.50 16.99
CA THR A 265 -4.80 -26.30 17.66
C THR A 265 -4.00 -25.06 17.27
N ILE A 266 -2.66 -25.14 17.28
CA ILE A 266 -1.81 -24.00 16.94
C ILE A 266 -1.98 -23.61 15.46
N ASN A 267 -2.04 -24.58 14.53
CA ASN A 267 -2.27 -24.27 13.13
C ASN A 267 -3.68 -23.74 12.86
N MET A 268 -4.72 -24.19 13.59
CA MET A 268 -6.07 -23.64 13.43
C MET A 268 -6.16 -22.18 13.87
N ILE A 269 -5.43 -21.78 14.92
CA ILE A 269 -5.31 -20.38 15.32
C ILE A 269 -4.61 -19.59 14.20
N GLY A 270 -3.47 -20.08 13.71
CA GLY A 270 -2.75 -19.45 12.60
C GLY A 270 -3.61 -19.29 11.33
N VAL A 271 -4.31 -20.35 10.93
CA VAL A 271 -5.24 -20.31 9.78
C VAL A 271 -6.34 -19.27 10.01
N GLY A 272 -6.97 -19.24 11.18
CA GLY A 272 -7.98 -18.23 11.51
C GLY A 272 -7.46 -16.80 11.39
N MET A 273 -6.23 -16.55 11.88
CA MET A 273 -5.56 -15.26 11.73
C MET A 273 -5.28 -14.91 10.26
N THR A 274 -4.82 -15.86 9.45
CA THR A 274 -4.59 -15.61 8.00
C THR A 274 -5.87 -15.32 7.24
N ILE A 275 -7.00 -15.98 7.58
CA ILE A 275 -8.30 -15.71 6.96
C ILE A 275 -8.75 -14.29 7.31
N ALA A 276 -8.70 -13.93 8.60
CA ALA A 276 -9.05 -12.58 9.05
C ALA A 276 -8.17 -11.54 8.34
N ALA A 277 -6.84 -11.71 8.36
CA ALA A 277 -5.90 -10.82 7.70
C ALA A 277 -6.15 -10.67 6.20
N PHE A 278 -6.52 -11.77 5.52
CA PHE A 278 -6.84 -11.75 4.10
C PHE A 278 -8.11 -10.93 3.83
N VAL A 279 -9.15 -11.06 4.66
CA VAL A 279 -10.35 -10.20 4.55
C VAL A 279 -9.99 -8.72 4.77
N LEU A 280 -9.18 -8.40 5.80
CA LEU A 280 -8.81 -7.02 6.10
C LEU A 280 -8.13 -6.31 4.92
N ILE A 281 -7.19 -6.98 4.23
CA ILE A 281 -6.49 -6.35 3.09
C ILE A 281 -7.41 -6.15 1.88
N PHE A 282 -8.35 -7.06 1.63
CA PHE A 282 -9.34 -6.87 0.58
C PHE A 282 -10.27 -5.71 0.89
N VAL A 283 -10.75 -5.60 2.14
CA VAL A 283 -11.58 -4.45 2.56
C VAL A 283 -10.78 -3.15 2.45
N ALA A 284 -9.53 -3.12 2.90
CA ALA A 284 -8.67 -1.94 2.84
C ALA A 284 -8.39 -1.47 1.41
N ASN A 285 -8.43 -2.38 0.45
CA ASN A 285 -8.23 -2.12 -0.98
C ASN A 285 -9.55 -2.01 -1.76
N GLY A 286 -10.70 -1.88 -1.08
CA GLY A 286 -12.00 -1.74 -1.75
C GLY A 286 -12.37 -2.96 -2.61
N TRP A 287 -12.01 -4.16 -2.17
CA TRP A 287 -12.18 -5.44 -2.88
C TRP A 287 -11.45 -5.55 -4.23
N GLN A 288 -10.50 -4.66 -4.51
CA GLN A 288 -9.72 -4.70 -5.73
C GLN A 288 -8.51 -5.65 -5.61
N TRP A 289 -8.32 -6.49 -6.62
CA TRP A 289 -7.16 -7.37 -6.73
C TRP A 289 -5.90 -6.57 -7.13
N SER A 290 -4.86 -6.70 -6.31
CA SER A 290 -3.55 -6.04 -6.50
C SER A 290 -2.47 -6.96 -7.10
N GLY A 291 -2.78 -8.22 -7.38
CA GLY A 291 -1.86 -9.19 -7.98
C GLY A 291 -1.89 -9.22 -9.52
N PRO A 292 -1.25 -10.24 -10.14
CA PRO A 292 -1.16 -10.35 -11.59
C PRO A 292 -2.54 -10.48 -12.25
N LYS A 293 -2.69 -9.86 -13.43
CA LYS A 293 -3.92 -9.87 -14.24
C LYS A 293 -3.59 -10.21 -15.70
N ALA A 294 -4.50 -10.92 -16.37
CA ALA A 294 -4.32 -11.36 -17.75
C ALA A 294 -4.22 -10.18 -18.75
N ASN A 295 -4.84 -9.04 -18.44
CA ASN A 295 -4.88 -7.84 -19.27
C ASN A 295 -3.87 -6.76 -18.83
N ALA A 296 -3.06 -7.02 -17.80
CA ALA A 296 -2.04 -6.09 -17.32
C ALA A 296 -0.72 -6.26 -18.10
N SER A 297 0.05 -5.18 -18.17
CA SER A 297 1.38 -5.20 -18.76
C SER A 297 2.36 -6.08 -17.98
N THR A 298 3.44 -6.52 -18.62
CA THR A 298 4.50 -7.28 -17.95
C THR A 298 5.07 -6.53 -16.74
N ALA A 299 5.24 -5.21 -16.85
CA ALA A 299 5.74 -4.37 -15.76
C ALA A 299 4.78 -4.33 -14.55
N GLU A 300 3.47 -4.26 -14.79
CA GLU A 300 2.46 -4.30 -13.72
C GLU A 300 2.41 -5.66 -13.04
N ASN A 301 2.45 -6.75 -13.82
CA ASN A 301 2.45 -8.11 -13.28
C ASN A 301 3.72 -8.43 -12.49
N GLN A 302 4.86 -7.83 -12.85
CA GLN A 302 6.15 -7.98 -12.16
C GLN A 302 6.38 -6.97 -11.02
N ALA A 303 5.44 -6.05 -10.77
CA ALA A 303 5.55 -5.13 -9.65
C ALA A 303 5.59 -5.90 -8.31
N TRP A 304 6.38 -5.41 -7.34
CA TRP A 304 6.54 -6.08 -6.05
C TRP A 304 5.23 -6.27 -5.28
N SER A 305 4.29 -5.33 -5.39
CA SER A 305 2.93 -5.46 -4.85
C SER A 305 2.16 -6.62 -5.49
N SER A 306 2.35 -6.82 -6.79
CA SER A 306 1.72 -7.90 -7.55
C SER A 306 2.28 -9.26 -7.12
N ILE A 307 3.61 -9.37 -7.06
CA ILE A 307 4.31 -10.60 -6.64
C ILE A 307 3.97 -10.96 -5.18
N HIS A 308 3.98 -9.98 -4.27
CA HIS A 308 3.56 -10.17 -2.88
C HIS A 308 2.13 -10.73 -2.81
N SER A 309 1.20 -10.14 -3.56
CA SER A 309 -0.22 -10.53 -3.54
C SER A 309 -0.43 -11.97 -4.01
N ILE A 310 0.24 -12.39 -5.09
CA ILE A 310 0.10 -13.77 -5.59
C ILE A 310 0.78 -14.80 -4.68
N LEU A 311 1.97 -14.51 -4.16
CA LEU A 311 2.65 -15.42 -3.22
C LEU A 311 1.86 -15.57 -1.92
N GLY A 312 1.34 -14.45 -1.38
CA GLY A 312 0.49 -14.44 -0.19
C GLY A 312 -0.82 -15.20 -0.40
N LEU A 313 -1.48 -15.02 -1.55
CA LEU A 313 -2.69 -15.76 -1.92
C LEU A 313 -2.41 -17.26 -2.00
N LEU A 314 -1.37 -17.68 -2.73
CA LEU A 314 -1.01 -19.10 -2.87
C LEU A 314 -0.67 -19.72 -1.51
N ALA A 315 0.09 -19.02 -0.66
CA ALA A 315 0.38 -19.46 0.69
C ALA A 315 -0.90 -19.67 1.52
N CYS A 316 -1.81 -18.69 1.49
CA CYS A 316 -3.08 -18.75 2.22
C CYS A 316 -3.97 -19.89 1.73
N VAL A 317 -4.20 -20.00 0.43
CA VAL A 317 -5.05 -21.06 -0.16
C VAL A 317 -4.51 -22.44 0.20
N ILE A 318 -3.20 -22.65 0.09
CA ILE A 318 -2.59 -23.94 0.44
C ILE A 318 -2.74 -24.22 1.95
N ALA A 319 -2.54 -23.21 2.80
CA ALA A 319 -2.72 -23.36 4.25
C ALA A 319 -4.18 -23.67 4.63
N TRP A 320 -5.16 -23.00 4.02
CA TRP A 320 -6.59 -23.21 4.27
C TRP A 320 -7.07 -24.57 3.75
N ALA A 321 -6.44 -25.08 2.69
CA ALA A 321 -6.69 -26.43 2.19
C ALA A 321 -6.12 -27.53 3.11
N GLN A 322 -5.11 -27.24 3.95
CA GLN A 322 -4.51 -28.29 4.80
C GLN A 322 -5.50 -28.89 5.82
N PRO A 323 -6.30 -28.11 6.57
CA PRO A 323 -7.34 -28.66 7.44
C PRO A 323 -8.39 -29.47 6.67
N LEU A 324 -8.81 -29.03 5.47
CA LEU A 324 -9.77 -29.75 4.63
C LEU A 324 -9.20 -31.09 4.17
N ASN A 325 -7.95 -31.10 3.70
CA ASN A 325 -7.24 -32.33 3.35
C ASN A 325 -7.13 -33.28 4.56
N ALA A 326 -6.97 -32.75 5.77
CA ALA A 326 -6.93 -33.56 6.99
C ALA A 326 -8.28 -34.23 7.34
N VAL A 327 -9.42 -33.72 6.85
CA VAL A 327 -10.73 -34.40 6.97
C VAL A 327 -10.77 -35.66 6.12
N PHE A 328 -10.22 -35.60 4.90
CA PHE A 328 -10.12 -36.75 3.99
C PHE A 328 -8.93 -37.68 4.30
N ARG A 329 -8.34 -37.55 5.50
CA ARG A 329 -7.18 -38.33 5.92
C ARG A 329 -7.54 -39.81 6.06
N CYS A 330 -6.87 -40.65 5.28
CA CYS A 330 -6.99 -42.10 5.37
C CYS A 330 -6.54 -42.68 6.72
N ASN A 331 -7.07 -43.88 7.03
CA ASN A 331 -6.73 -44.64 8.23
C ASN A 331 -5.20 -44.84 8.38
N PRO A 332 -4.65 -44.87 9.61
CA PRO A 332 -3.22 -45.01 9.85
C PRO A 332 -2.57 -46.23 9.16
N GLU A 333 -3.32 -47.31 8.99
CA GLU A 333 -2.86 -48.59 8.39
C GLU A 333 -3.08 -48.65 6.87
N SER A 334 -3.66 -47.61 6.26
CA SER A 334 -3.93 -47.60 4.83
C SER A 334 -2.64 -47.50 4.00
N LYS A 335 -2.59 -48.22 2.87
CA LYS A 335 -1.51 -48.11 1.87
C LYS A 335 -1.35 -46.71 1.28
N ALA A 336 -2.42 -45.90 1.29
CA ALA A 336 -2.39 -44.51 0.83
C ALA A 336 -1.77 -43.53 1.85
N ARG A 337 -1.53 -43.98 3.10
CA ARG A 337 -1.07 -43.11 4.19
C ARG A 337 0.30 -42.46 3.94
N PRO A 338 1.30 -43.14 3.37
CA PRO A 338 2.57 -42.51 3.02
C PRO A 338 2.41 -41.40 1.98
N ILE A 339 1.54 -41.59 0.98
CA ILE A 339 1.24 -40.61 -0.07
C ILE A 339 0.60 -39.36 0.55
N PHE A 340 -0.43 -39.55 1.38
CA PHE A 340 -1.05 -38.46 2.13
C PHE A 340 -0.02 -37.67 2.95
N ASN A 341 0.84 -38.37 3.71
CA ASN A 341 1.86 -37.72 4.54
C ASN A 341 2.87 -36.92 3.70
N MET A 342 3.26 -37.44 2.53
CA MET A 342 4.16 -36.75 1.59
C MET A 342 3.51 -35.47 1.05
N ILE A 343 2.29 -35.57 0.53
CA ILE A 343 1.52 -34.44 -0.02
C ILE A 343 1.31 -33.36 1.05
N HIS A 344 0.79 -33.73 2.22
CA HIS A 344 0.53 -32.81 3.31
C HIS A 344 1.81 -32.09 3.76
N ARG A 345 2.94 -32.81 3.85
CA ARG A 345 4.23 -32.21 4.24
C ARG A 345 4.76 -31.26 3.16
N PHE A 346 4.71 -31.66 1.89
CA PHE A 346 5.19 -30.84 0.77
C PHE A 346 4.43 -29.52 0.72
N PHE A 347 3.11 -29.57 0.62
CA PHE A 347 2.27 -28.38 0.52
C PHE A 347 2.31 -27.51 1.79
N GLY A 348 2.35 -28.12 2.97
CA GLY A 348 2.49 -27.37 4.23
C GLY A 348 3.80 -26.58 4.29
N PHE A 349 4.93 -27.17 3.89
CA PHE A 349 6.21 -26.47 3.88
C PHE A 349 6.30 -25.43 2.75
N SER A 350 5.79 -25.74 1.56
CA SER A 350 5.71 -24.78 0.46
C SER A 350 4.87 -23.55 0.80
N ALA A 351 3.74 -23.71 1.52
CA ALA A 351 2.93 -22.59 1.99
C ALA A 351 3.74 -21.66 2.91
N TRP A 352 4.48 -22.23 3.85
CA TRP A 352 5.34 -21.45 4.75
C TRP A 352 6.46 -20.72 4.00
N LEU A 353 7.12 -21.37 3.02
CA LEU A 353 8.15 -20.71 2.21
C LEU A 353 7.60 -19.53 1.39
N MET A 354 6.44 -19.70 0.76
CA MET A 354 5.79 -18.61 0.01
C MET A 354 5.37 -17.46 0.93
N ALA A 355 4.86 -17.76 2.12
CA ALA A 355 4.53 -16.74 3.12
C ALA A 355 5.78 -15.99 3.61
N ALA A 356 6.89 -16.70 3.80
CA ALA A 356 8.16 -16.10 4.18
C ALA A 356 8.69 -15.15 3.08
N ALA A 357 8.62 -15.58 1.82
CA ALA A 357 8.97 -14.75 0.68
C ALA A 357 8.04 -13.52 0.55
N ALA A 358 6.73 -13.70 0.68
CA ALA A 358 5.76 -12.61 0.64
C ALA A 358 6.00 -11.57 1.75
N THR A 359 6.31 -12.03 2.97
CA THR A 359 6.63 -11.15 4.10
C THR A 359 7.93 -10.40 3.86
N MET A 360 8.97 -11.06 3.33
CA MET A 360 10.23 -10.40 2.97
C MET A 360 10.01 -9.31 1.91
N ILE A 361 9.20 -9.59 0.88
CA ILE A 361 8.85 -8.58 -0.14
C ILE A 361 8.17 -7.38 0.50
N ALA A 362 7.22 -7.60 1.43
CA ALA A 362 6.57 -6.49 2.12
C ALA A 362 7.58 -5.65 2.92
N VAL A 363 8.48 -6.30 3.67
CA VAL A 363 9.51 -5.62 4.47
C VAL A 363 10.45 -4.78 3.60
N VAL A 364 10.87 -5.29 2.43
CA VAL A 364 11.85 -4.62 1.57
C VAL A 364 11.21 -3.54 0.70
N HIS A 365 10.03 -3.81 0.13
CA HIS A 365 9.49 -3.02 -0.97
C HIS A 365 8.28 -2.15 -0.61
N PHE A 366 7.62 -2.38 0.54
CA PHE A 366 6.46 -1.57 0.92
C PHE A 366 6.92 -0.38 1.77
N ASN A 367 7.41 0.65 1.08
CA ASN A 367 7.83 1.90 1.72
C ASN A 367 6.68 2.51 2.53
N GLY A 368 7.00 3.03 3.72
CA GLY A 368 6.01 3.64 4.62
C GLY A 368 5.14 2.66 5.42
N MET A 369 5.31 1.33 5.24
CA MET A 369 4.60 0.34 6.08
C MET A 369 5.27 0.05 7.42
N PHE A 370 6.51 0.51 7.62
CA PHE A 370 7.29 0.32 8.83
C PHE A 370 7.86 1.66 9.29
N SER A 371 7.85 1.92 10.60
CA SER A 371 8.50 3.11 11.20
C SER A 371 10.00 3.15 10.93
N ASN A 372 10.65 1.99 10.92
CA ASN A 372 12.03 1.81 10.50
C ASN A 372 12.14 0.53 9.69
N ARG A 373 12.28 0.68 8.37
CA ARG A 373 12.36 -0.44 7.41
C ARG A 373 13.62 -1.28 7.63
N ASP A 374 14.76 -0.66 7.90
CA ASP A 374 16.03 -1.37 8.03
C ASP A 374 16.06 -2.21 9.32
N ALA A 375 15.47 -1.71 10.40
CA ALA A 375 15.23 -2.48 11.62
C ALA A 375 14.26 -3.65 11.36
N ALA A 376 13.16 -3.42 10.64
CA ALA A 376 12.21 -4.48 10.29
C ALA A 376 12.87 -5.59 9.45
N LEU A 377 13.74 -5.20 8.50
CA LEU A 377 14.53 -6.12 7.70
C LEU A 377 15.50 -6.94 8.55
N GLY A 378 16.27 -6.28 9.42
CA GLY A 378 17.20 -6.95 10.35
C GLY A 378 16.48 -7.94 11.27
N LEU A 379 15.33 -7.55 11.83
CA LEU A 379 14.50 -8.41 12.68
C LEU A 379 13.93 -9.60 11.91
N TYR A 380 13.48 -9.41 10.68
CA TYR A 380 12.92 -10.49 9.89
C TYR A 380 14.00 -11.47 9.39
N ILE A 381 15.19 -10.98 9.00
CA ILE A 381 16.35 -11.82 8.71
C ILE A 381 16.75 -12.64 9.95
N ALA A 382 16.80 -12.01 11.13
CA ALA A 382 17.06 -12.71 12.38
C ALA A 382 16.02 -13.80 12.66
N TYR A 383 14.73 -13.54 12.40
CA TYR A 383 13.68 -14.54 12.52
C TYR A 383 13.93 -15.74 11.58
N ILE A 384 14.22 -15.49 10.29
CA ILE A 384 14.52 -16.56 9.32
C ILE A 384 15.74 -17.38 9.76
N ALA A 385 16.79 -16.72 10.29
CA ALA A 385 17.98 -17.40 10.80
C ALA A 385 17.66 -18.28 12.02
N VAL A 386 16.89 -17.77 13.00
CA VAL A 386 16.47 -18.53 14.18
C VAL A 386 15.57 -19.72 13.80
N ALA A 387 14.61 -19.51 12.90
CA ALA A 387 13.74 -20.57 12.38
C ALA A 387 14.54 -21.65 11.64
N GLY A 388 15.46 -21.25 10.75
CA GLY A 388 16.33 -22.15 10.01
C GLY A 388 17.27 -22.94 10.92
N LEU A 389 17.95 -22.28 11.86
CA LEU A 389 18.85 -22.92 12.81
C LEU A 389 18.08 -23.93 13.69
N THR A 390 16.89 -23.55 14.17
CA THR A 390 16.04 -24.43 14.98
C THR A 390 15.66 -25.69 14.19
N LEU A 391 15.22 -25.55 12.94
CA LEU A 391 14.92 -26.68 12.06
C LEU A 391 16.13 -27.57 11.84
N ILE A 392 17.29 -26.98 11.51
CA ILE A 392 18.53 -27.73 11.25
C ILE A 392 18.92 -28.52 12.49
N VAL A 393 18.98 -27.89 13.67
CA VAL A 393 19.37 -28.56 14.91
C VAL A 393 18.38 -29.68 15.28
N LEU A 394 17.07 -29.44 15.17
CA LEU A 394 16.06 -30.46 15.47
C LEU A 394 16.07 -31.62 14.46
N GLU A 395 16.34 -31.36 13.17
CA GLU A 395 16.53 -32.41 12.17
C GLU A 395 17.82 -33.21 12.44
N LEU A 396 18.93 -32.57 12.82
CA LEU A 396 20.17 -33.26 13.19
C LEU A 396 19.96 -34.18 14.41
N ILE A 397 19.24 -33.72 15.43
CA ILE A 397 18.86 -34.55 16.59
C ILE A 397 17.97 -35.72 16.14
N PHE A 398 17.00 -35.47 15.27
CA PHE A 398 16.10 -36.50 14.75
C PHE A 398 16.87 -37.57 13.97
N ILE A 399 17.78 -37.17 13.08
CA ILE A 399 18.63 -38.08 12.29
C ILE A 399 19.55 -38.89 13.19
N ARG A 400 20.22 -38.26 14.16
CA ARG A 400 21.05 -38.96 15.14
C ARG A 400 20.24 -40.04 15.87
N ASN A 401 19.07 -39.68 16.40
CA ASN A 401 18.22 -40.63 17.13
C ASN A 401 17.79 -41.81 16.27
N PHE A 402 17.46 -41.55 14.99
CA PHE A 402 17.12 -42.59 14.03
C PHE A 402 18.27 -43.60 13.86
N PHE A 403 19.52 -43.13 13.72
CA PHE A 403 20.69 -44.01 13.61
C PHE A 403 21.01 -44.76 14.91
N VAL A 404 20.91 -44.10 16.07
CA VAL A 404 21.16 -44.74 17.39
C VAL A 404 20.14 -45.84 17.66
N SER A 405 18.85 -45.56 17.42
CA SER A 405 17.77 -46.54 17.57
C SER A 405 17.98 -47.76 16.68
N ARG A 406 18.44 -47.56 15.43
CA ARG A 406 18.74 -48.66 14.50
C ARG A 406 19.91 -49.55 14.94
N ARG A 407 20.86 -49.00 15.69
CA ARG A 407 22.00 -49.75 16.26
C ARG A 407 21.64 -50.50 17.55
N GLY A 408 20.43 -50.33 18.09
CA GLY A 408 19.99 -51.00 19.32
C GLY A 408 20.64 -50.49 20.61
N VAL A 409 21.33 -49.34 20.58
CA VAL A 409 22.13 -48.81 21.70
C VAL A 409 21.33 -47.81 22.56
N GLY A 410 20.00 -47.84 22.51
CA GLY A 410 19.17 -46.82 23.17
C GLY A 410 19.16 -46.95 24.69
N ASN A 411 19.82 -46.02 25.40
CA ASN A 411 19.66 -45.86 26.85
C ASN A 411 18.43 -44.98 27.15
N GLU A 412 17.52 -45.46 28.00
CA GLU A 412 16.31 -44.72 28.40
C GLU A 412 16.64 -43.33 29.00
N ILE A 413 17.74 -43.22 29.74
CA ILE A 413 18.23 -41.95 30.30
C ILE A 413 18.64 -40.98 29.19
N GLU A 414 19.28 -41.48 28.13
CA GLU A 414 19.68 -40.67 26.98
C GLU A 414 18.45 -40.17 26.21
N MET A 415 17.44 -41.02 26.03
CA MET A 415 16.18 -40.66 25.37
C MET A 415 15.45 -39.54 26.12
N VAL A 416 15.34 -39.62 27.45
CA VAL A 416 14.75 -38.55 28.28
C VAL A 416 15.55 -37.25 28.15
N ARG A 417 16.89 -37.31 28.16
CA ARG A 417 17.75 -36.13 28.00
C ARG A 417 17.54 -35.46 26.66
N ILE A 418 17.40 -36.24 25.58
CA ILE A 418 17.15 -35.71 24.23
C ILE A 418 15.76 -35.08 24.12
N GLN A 419 14.73 -35.71 24.70
CA GLN A 419 13.39 -35.12 24.73
C GLN A 419 13.36 -33.77 25.47
N ARG A 420 14.07 -33.66 26.60
CA ARG A 420 14.23 -32.40 27.34
C ARG A 420 14.98 -31.35 26.51
N LEU A 421 16.04 -31.74 25.81
CA LEU A 421 16.79 -30.84 24.92
C LEU A 421 15.91 -30.32 23.76
N GLN A 422 15.15 -31.20 23.11
CA GLN A 422 14.21 -30.79 22.05
C GLN A 422 13.17 -29.80 22.57
N LEU A 423 12.62 -30.04 23.76
CA LEU A 423 11.67 -29.12 24.40
C LEU A 423 12.33 -27.78 24.73
N ALA A 424 13.55 -27.78 25.27
CA ALA A 424 14.29 -26.55 25.55
C ALA A 424 14.57 -25.73 24.28
N ILE A 425 14.96 -26.39 23.18
CA ILE A 425 15.16 -25.74 21.87
C ILE A 425 13.84 -25.14 21.35
N LEU A 426 12.72 -25.87 21.47
CA LEU A 426 11.41 -25.36 21.07
C LEU A 426 10.99 -24.15 21.90
N LEU A 427 11.18 -24.18 23.22
CA LEU A 427 10.86 -23.06 24.09
C LEU A 427 11.72 -21.83 23.76
N LEU A 428 13.02 -22.02 23.53
CA LEU A 428 13.91 -20.96 23.08
C LEU A 428 13.45 -20.37 21.74
N TYR A 429 13.12 -21.23 20.77
CA TYR A 429 12.56 -20.79 19.50
C TYR A 429 11.28 -19.96 19.69
N ILE A 430 10.33 -20.41 20.50
CA ILE A 430 9.08 -19.69 20.76
C ILE A 430 9.35 -18.31 21.37
N VAL A 431 10.23 -18.22 22.36
CA VAL A 431 10.60 -16.94 22.99
C VAL A 431 11.21 -15.99 21.96
N CYS A 432 12.18 -16.45 21.17
CA CYS A 432 12.80 -15.64 20.13
C CYS A 432 11.81 -15.24 19.03
N ALA A 433 11.00 -16.18 18.53
CA ALA A 433 10.03 -15.94 17.46
C ALA A 433 8.96 -14.94 17.89
N VAL A 434 8.42 -15.06 19.12
CA VAL A 434 7.47 -14.10 19.68
C VAL A 434 8.11 -12.74 19.86
N GLY A 435 9.32 -12.66 20.45
CA GLY A 435 10.02 -11.39 20.64
C GLY A 435 10.28 -10.65 19.33
N LEU A 436 10.79 -11.35 18.32
CA LEU A 436 11.04 -10.80 16.99
C LEU A 436 9.74 -10.41 16.27
N ALA A 437 8.71 -11.25 16.33
CA ALA A 437 7.42 -10.96 15.72
C ALA A 437 6.75 -9.73 16.36
N VAL A 438 6.78 -9.61 17.69
CA VAL A 438 6.27 -8.44 18.43
C VAL A 438 7.04 -7.19 18.04
N ALA A 439 8.38 -7.24 17.98
CA ALA A 439 9.19 -6.11 17.55
C ALA A 439 8.82 -5.65 16.13
N ILE A 440 8.64 -6.58 15.18
CA ILE A 440 8.16 -6.27 13.82
C ILE A 440 6.75 -5.66 13.86
N CYS A 441 5.83 -6.23 14.65
CA CYS A 441 4.47 -5.70 14.79
C CYS A 441 4.45 -4.27 15.35
N VAL A 442 5.35 -3.96 16.29
CA VAL A 442 5.54 -2.59 16.81
C VAL A 442 6.01 -1.65 15.70
N LEU A 443 6.96 -2.08 14.86
CA LEU A 443 7.41 -1.25 13.73
C LEU A 443 6.30 -1.02 12.69
N ILE A 444 5.41 -1.99 12.47
CA ILE A 444 4.23 -1.83 11.60
C ILE A 444 3.22 -0.87 12.25
N GLY A 445 2.92 -1.06 13.54
CA GLY A 445 1.94 -0.24 14.26
C GLY A 445 2.36 1.21 14.45
N LEU A 446 3.66 1.46 14.59
CA LEU A 446 4.25 2.80 14.70
C LEU A 446 4.58 3.43 13.35
N LYS A 447 4.10 2.87 12.22
CA LYS A 447 4.36 3.47 10.91
C LYS A 447 3.98 4.95 10.92
N PRO A 448 4.75 5.84 10.25
CA PRO A 448 4.40 7.25 10.19
C PRO A 448 2.99 7.37 9.63
N GLY A 449 2.13 8.15 10.29
CA GLY A 449 0.83 8.47 9.71
C GLY A 449 1.00 9.26 8.43
N ASP A 450 -0.07 9.33 7.63
CA ASP A 450 -0.11 10.21 6.48
C ASP A 450 0.17 11.62 7.00
N LEU A 451 1.36 12.14 6.71
CA LEU A 451 1.72 13.51 7.08
C LEU A 451 0.72 14.41 6.35
N ALA A 452 -0.07 15.14 7.15
CA ALA A 452 -1.04 16.12 6.69
C ALA A 452 -0.37 17.31 6.00
#